data_AF-A0A7C1S7V2-F1
#
_entry.id   AF-A0A7C1S7V2-F1
#
_cell.length_a   1.000
_cell.length_b   1.000
_cell.length_c   1.000
_cell.angle_alpha   90.00
_cell.angle_beta   90.00
_cell.angle_gamma   90.00
#
_symmetry.space_group_name_H-M   'P 1'
#
loop_
_entity.id
_entity.type
_entity.pdbx_description
1 polymer ?
#
loop_
_entity_poly.entity_id
_entity_poly.type
_entity_poly.pdbx_seq_one_letter_code
_entity_poly.pdbx_strand_id
1 'polypeptide(L)'
;MKKFKLFSDFRPKGDQIKAIQELYEGLEKKAKHQVLMGVTGSGKTFTIANLIEKALRPVLVISHNKTLAAQLYQEFRRFFPENSVEYFVSYYDYYQPEAYIPASNTFIAKEATINDEIDRLRLCATNSLFQRRDVIIVASVSCIYGIGSPETYYS
;
A
#
# COMPACT_ATOMS: atom_id res chain seq x y z
N MET A 1 16.81 15.00 -2.98
CA MET A 1 15.67 14.10 -2.67
C MET A 1 15.75 12.91 -3.62
N LYS A 2 15.66 11.67 -3.11
CA LYS A 2 15.71 10.47 -3.94
C LYS A 2 14.42 10.36 -4.77
N LYS A 3 14.53 10.04 -6.06
CA LYS A 3 13.39 9.87 -6.98
C LYS A 3 13.02 8.39 -7.08
N PHE A 4 11.78 8.10 -7.45
CA PHE A 4 11.41 6.74 -7.85
C PHE A 4 12.23 6.31 -9.06
N LYS A 5 12.69 5.05 -9.06
CA LYS A 5 13.45 4.46 -10.15
C LYS A 5 12.93 3.05 -10.40
N LEU A 6 12.25 2.88 -11.53
CA LEU A 6 11.66 1.63 -11.94
C LEU A 6 12.73 0.73 -12.56
N PHE A 7 12.84 -0.48 -12.03
CA PHE A 7 13.67 -1.55 -12.54
C PHE A 7 12.78 -2.60 -13.21
N SER A 8 13.01 -2.82 -14.51
CA SER A 8 12.35 -3.89 -15.25
C SER A 8 13.07 -4.17 -16.57
N ASP A 9 13.12 -5.43 -16.97
CA ASP A 9 13.51 -5.84 -18.32
C ASP A 9 12.38 -5.60 -19.34
N PHE A 10 11.16 -5.35 -18.85
CA PHE A 10 10.01 -5.06 -19.68
C PHE A 10 9.94 -3.57 -20.00
N ARG A 11 9.42 -3.26 -21.20
CA ARG A 11 8.99 -1.91 -21.56
C ARG A 11 7.47 -1.91 -21.69
N PRO A 12 6.77 -0.80 -21.38
CA PRO A 12 5.34 -0.69 -21.62
C PRO A 12 5.00 -1.03 -23.08
N LYS A 13 3.96 -1.84 -23.28
CA LYS A 13 3.52 -2.28 -24.62
C LYS A 13 2.00 -2.16 -24.76
N GLY A 14 1.53 -2.02 -26.00
CA GLY A 14 0.11 -1.94 -26.32
C GLY A 14 -0.60 -0.84 -25.53
N ASP A 15 -1.76 -1.18 -24.96
CA ASP A 15 -2.60 -0.24 -24.22
C ASP A 15 -1.95 0.35 -22.96
N GLN A 16 -0.89 -0.27 -22.44
CA GLN A 16 -0.18 0.26 -21.27
C GLN A 16 0.40 1.65 -21.55
N ILE A 17 0.93 1.89 -22.75
CA ILE A 17 1.56 3.17 -23.12
C ILE A 17 0.53 4.29 -23.01
N LYS A 18 -0.64 4.09 -23.62
CA LYS A 18 -1.74 5.04 -23.61
C LYS A 18 -2.31 5.22 -22.20
N ALA A 19 -2.54 4.13 -21.47
CA ALA A 19 -3.06 4.17 -20.11
C ALA A 19 -2.15 4.96 -19.15
N ILE A 20 -0.83 4.74 -19.22
CA ILE A 20 0.15 5.49 -18.40
C ILE A 20 0.07 6.99 -18.72
N GLN A 21 -0.01 7.33 -20.01
CA GLN A 21 -0.05 8.72 -20.45
C GLN A 21 -1.33 9.42 -19.98
N GLU A 22 -2.50 8.81 -20.19
CA GLU A 22 -3.79 9.38 -19.78
C GLU A 22 -3.89 9.58 -18.26
N LEU A 23 -3.45 8.58 -17.49
CA LEU A 23 -3.43 8.68 -16.02
C LEU A 23 -2.50 9.80 -15.54
N TYR A 24 -1.32 9.94 -16.16
CA TYR A 24 -0.36 10.98 -15.84
C TYR A 24 -0.91 12.38 -16.17
N GLU A 25 -1.53 12.55 -17.34
CA GLU A 25 -2.19 13.81 -17.71
C GLU A 25 -3.33 14.18 -16.74
N GLY A 26 -4.09 13.19 -16.28
CA GLY A 26 -5.11 13.41 -15.25
C GLY A 26 -4.51 13.89 -13.93
N LEU A 27 -3.34 13.37 -13.54
CA LEU A 27 -2.62 13.85 -12.35
C LEU A 27 -2.17 15.31 -12.51
N GLU A 28 -1.60 15.66 -13.67
CA GLU A 28 -1.17 17.02 -13.99
C GLU A 28 -2.34 18.01 -13.99
N LYS A 29 -3.51 17.57 -14.48
CA LYS A 29 -4.77 18.34 -14.43
C LYS A 29 -5.42 18.36 -13.04
N LYS A 30 -4.77 17.80 -12.02
CA LYS A 30 -5.28 17.70 -10.65
C LYS A 30 -6.63 16.97 -10.55
N ALA A 31 -6.89 16.03 -11.45
CA ALA A 31 -8.06 15.16 -11.37
C ALA A 31 -8.02 14.36 -10.06
N LYS A 32 -9.03 14.52 -9.21
CA LYS A 32 -9.09 13.84 -7.90
C LYS A 32 -9.34 12.34 -8.03
N HIS A 33 -10.11 11.92 -9.03
CA HIS A 33 -10.53 10.54 -9.24
C HIS A 33 -10.25 10.13 -10.67
N GLN A 34 -9.62 8.97 -10.84
CA GLN A 34 -9.32 8.36 -12.12
C GLN A 34 -9.49 6.85 -12.00
N VAL A 35 -9.88 6.18 -13.08
CA VAL A 35 -10.12 4.74 -13.10
C VAL A 35 -9.32 4.11 -14.23
N LEU A 36 -8.46 3.14 -13.89
CA LEU A 36 -7.79 2.29 -14.86
C LEU A 36 -8.65 1.06 -15.16
N MET A 37 -9.35 1.07 -16.29
CA MET A 37 -10.14 -0.08 -16.76
C MET A 37 -9.23 -1.12 -17.43
N GLY A 38 -8.59 -1.98 -16.62
CA GLY A 38 -7.65 -2.99 -17.09
C GLY A 38 -8.18 -4.43 -16.98
N VAL A 39 -8.18 -5.18 -18.08
CA VAL A 39 -8.50 -6.61 -18.09
C VAL A 39 -7.50 -7.44 -17.26
N THR A 40 -7.87 -8.64 -16.84
CA THR A 40 -6.95 -9.57 -16.14
C THR A 40 -5.77 -9.92 -17.04
N GLY A 41 -4.56 -10.00 -16.48
CA GLY A 41 -3.35 -10.30 -17.24
C GLY A 41 -2.75 -9.13 -18.03
N SER A 42 -3.39 -7.96 -18.10
CA SER A 42 -2.87 -6.79 -18.83
C SER A 42 -1.65 -6.10 -18.20
N GLY A 43 -1.15 -6.59 -17.07
CA GLY A 43 0.00 -6.00 -16.38
C GLY A 43 -0.32 -4.70 -15.62
N LYS A 44 -1.49 -4.63 -14.97
CA LYS A 44 -1.94 -3.44 -14.21
C LYS A 44 -0.90 -2.92 -13.21
N THR A 45 -0.23 -3.81 -12.45
CA THR A 45 0.81 -3.37 -11.50
C THR A 45 1.95 -2.67 -12.21
N PHE A 46 2.38 -3.17 -13.37
CA PHE A 46 3.46 -2.56 -14.15
C PHE A 46 3.04 -1.21 -14.75
N THR A 47 1.80 -1.08 -15.23
CA THR A 47 1.21 0.21 -15.65
C THR A 47 1.27 1.23 -14.50
N ILE A 48 0.84 0.82 -13.30
CA ILE A 48 0.88 1.69 -12.12
C ILE A 48 2.32 2.00 -11.68
N ALA A 49 3.25 1.04 -11.76
CA ALA A 49 4.66 1.28 -11.46
C ALA A 49 5.27 2.37 -12.38
N ASN A 50 5.01 2.30 -13.69
CA ASN A 50 5.43 3.34 -14.62
C ASN A 50 4.82 4.71 -14.29
N LEU A 51 3.54 4.73 -13.88
CA LEU A 51 2.89 5.96 -13.44
C LEU A 51 3.56 6.53 -12.17
N ILE A 52 3.90 5.70 -11.19
CA ILE A 52 4.55 6.12 -9.94
C ILE A 52 5.91 6.77 -10.23
N GLU A 53 6.72 6.14 -11.10
CA GLU A 53 8.02 6.70 -11.50
C GLU A 53 7.88 8.08 -12.13
N LYS A 54 6.90 8.28 -13.01
CA LYS A 54 6.63 9.59 -13.63
C LYS A 54 6.08 10.62 -12.65
N ALA A 55 5.16 10.21 -11.78
CA ALA A 55 4.44 11.11 -10.88
C ALA A 55 5.31 11.66 -9.73
N LEU A 56 6.35 10.92 -9.31
CA LEU A 56 7.29 11.34 -8.25
C LEU A 56 6.62 11.77 -6.94
N ARG A 57 5.58 11.04 -6.51
CA ARG A 57 4.81 11.32 -5.28
C ARG A 57 4.73 10.06 -4.39
N PRO A 58 4.76 10.20 -3.05
CA PRO A 58 4.48 9.07 -2.17
C PRO A 58 3.12 8.44 -2.51
N VAL A 59 3.05 7.11 -2.48
CA VAL A 59 1.85 6.36 -2.91
C VAL A 59 1.38 5.41 -1.83
N LEU A 60 0.07 5.39 -1.61
CA LEU A 60 -0.62 4.38 -0.81
C LEU A 60 -1.42 3.47 -1.75
N VAL A 61 -1.10 2.18 -1.76
CA VAL A 61 -1.81 1.15 -2.50
C VAL A 61 -2.67 0.39 -1.51
N ILE A 62 -4.00 0.46 -1.66
CA ILE A 62 -4.94 -0.23 -0.76
C ILE A 62 -5.43 -1.51 -1.42
N SER A 63 -5.26 -2.63 -0.72
CA SER A 63 -5.75 -3.95 -1.14
C SER A 63 -6.81 -4.46 -0.16
N HIS A 64 -7.81 -5.14 -0.70
CA HIS A 64 -8.96 -5.64 0.08
C HIS A 64 -8.64 -6.90 0.89
N ASN A 65 -7.51 -7.56 0.67
CA ASN A 65 -7.09 -8.73 1.44
C ASN A 65 -5.55 -8.79 1.62
N LYS A 66 -5.09 -9.54 2.63
CA LYS A 66 -3.66 -9.68 2.96
C LYS A 66 -2.87 -10.40 1.86
N THR A 67 -3.46 -11.38 1.18
CA THR A 67 -2.79 -12.17 0.13
C THR A 67 -2.39 -11.30 -1.06
N LEU A 68 -3.32 -10.54 -1.62
CA LEU A 68 -3.08 -9.62 -2.72
C LEU A 68 -2.19 -8.46 -2.28
N ALA A 69 -2.31 -7.98 -1.03
CA ALA A 69 -1.39 -6.98 -0.49
C ALA A 69 0.05 -7.49 -0.49
N ALA A 70 0.29 -8.73 -0.03
CA ALA A 70 1.61 -9.33 -0.03
C ALA A 70 2.16 -9.52 -1.45
N GLN A 71 1.33 -9.94 -2.41
CA GLN A 71 1.70 -10.06 -3.83
C GLN A 71 2.14 -8.70 -4.39
N LEU A 72 1.32 -7.66 -4.21
CA LEU A 72 1.63 -6.31 -4.68
C LEU A 72 2.89 -5.75 -4.01
N TYR A 73 3.07 -5.99 -2.71
CA TYR A 73 4.28 -5.61 -1.98
C TYR A 73 5.54 -6.23 -2.60
N GLN A 74 5.50 -7.54 -2.91
CA GLN A 74 6.62 -8.22 -3.57
C GLN A 74 6.87 -7.71 -4.99
N GLU A 75 5.81 -7.48 -5.78
CA GLU A 75 5.93 -6.92 -7.13
C GLU A 75 6.55 -5.52 -7.09
N PHE A 76 6.04 -4.62 -6.25
CA PHE A 76 6.58 -3.27 -6.11
C PHE A 76 8.02 -3.27 -5.58
N ARG A 77 8.39 -4.18 -4.66
CA ARG A 77 9.79 -4.33 -4.23
C ARG A 77 10.73 -4.74 -5.35
N ARG A 78 10.28 -5.60 -6.26
CA ARG A 78 11.05 -5.97 -7.47
C ARG A 78 11.17 -4.81 -8.44
N PHE A 79 10.10 -4.03 -8.61
CA PHE A 79 10.09 -2.86 -9.47
C PHE A 79 10.89 -1.67 -8.91
N PHE A 80 10.96 -1.51 -7.59
CA PHE A 80 11.59 -0.35 -6.95
C PHE A 80 12.60 -0.77 -5.87
N PRO A 81 13.65 -1.53 -6.20
CA PRO A 81 14.61 -2.05 -5.23
C PRO A 81 15.44 -0.95 -4.53
N GLU A 82 15.53 0.24 -5.11
CA GLU A 82 16.28 1.37 -4.54
C GLU A 82 15.42 2.36 -3.72
N ASN A 83 14.09 2.20 -3.76
CA ASN A 83 13.12 3.05 -3.07
C ASN A 83 12.52 2.35 -1.84
N SER A 84 11.78 3.09 -1.02
CA SER A 84 11.12 2.51 0.16
C SER A 84 9.77 1.94 -0.27
N VAL A 85 9.68 0.61 -0.30
CA VAL A 85 8.44 -0.12 -0.51
C VAL A 85 8.12 -0.82 0.81
N GLU A 86 7.01 -0.43 1.41
CA GLU A 86 6.65 -0.76 2.78
C GLU A 86 5.32 -1.50 2.83
N TYR A 87 5.10 -2.24 3.93
CA TYR A 87 3.94 -3.09 4.11
C TYR A 87 3.16 -2.71 5.36
N PHE A 88 1.85 -2.45 5.22
CA PHE A 88 1.01 -1.96 6.31
C PHE A 88 -0.33 -2.69 6.38
N VAL A 89 -0.36 -3.81 7.09
CA VAL A 89 -1.58 -4.60 7.33
C VAL A 89 -1.81 -4.80 8.83
N SER A 90 -2.93 -5.42 9.19
CA SER A 90 -3.13 -5.84 10.58
C SER A 90 -2.02 -6.81 11.00
N TYR A 91 -1.32 -6.42 12.06
CA TYR A 91 -0.34 -7.23 12.79
C TYR A 91 -0.94 -8.33 13.68
N TYR A 92 -2.27 -8.49 13.70
CA TYR A 92 -2.87 -9.63 14.36
C TYR A 92 -2.91 -10.84 13.42
N ASP A 93 -2.35 -11.96 13.87
CA ASP A 93 -2.52 -13.27 13.24
C ASP A 93 -3.88 -13.87 13.59
N TYR A 94 -4.31 -13.67 14.83
CA TYR A 94 -5.65 -13.98 15.31
C TYR A 94 -6.21 -12.79 16.08
N TYR A 95 -7.48 -12.48 15.86
CA TYR A 95 -8.16 -11.39 16.57
C TYR A 95 -9.64 -11.71 16.77
N GLN A 96 -10.03 -11.82 18.04
CA GLN A 96 -11.41 -11.85 18.49
C GLN A 96 -11.73 -10.52 19.18
N PRO A 97 -12.66 -9.73 18.66
CA PRO A 97 -13.09 -8.52 19.35
C PRO A 97 -13.82 -8.87 20.65
N GLU A 98 -13.72 -7.96 21.61
CA GLU A 98 -14.62 -7.99 22.76
C GLU A 98 -16.07 -7.75 22.28
N ALA A 99 -16.98 -8.60 22.72
CA ALA A 99 -18.37 -8.49 22.34
C ALA A 99 -19.29 -8.99 23.46
N TYR A 100 -20.49 -8.44 23.51
CA TYR A 100 -21.55 -8.95 24.35
C TYR A 100 -22.72 -9.37 23.45
N ILE A 101 -23.21 -10.61 23.61
CA ILE A 101 -24.33 -11.18 22.87
C ILE A 101 -25.57 -11.16 23.78
N PRO A 102 -26.52 -10.23 23.59
CA PRO A 102 -27.66 -10.09 24.50
C PRO A 102 -28.58 -11.31 24.49
N ALA A 103 -28.78 -11.93 23.33
CA ALA A 103 -29.72 -13.04 23.15
C ALA A 103 -29.37 -14.27 24.01
N SER A 104 -28.07 -14.50 24.24
CA SER A 104 -27.56 -15.61 25.04
C SER A 104 -26.95 -15.15 26.37
N ASN A 105 -27.07 -13.86 26.71
CA ASN A 105 -26.42 -13.24 27.86
C ASN A 105 -24.93 -13.62 27.97
N THR A 106 -24.21 -13.61 26.85
CA THR A 106 -22.83 -14.12 26.77
C THR A 106 -21.87 -12.97 26.54
N PHE A 107 -20.87 -12.86 27.42
CA PHE A 107 -19.73 -11.98 27.22
C PHE A 107 -18.59 -12.75 26.56
N ILE A 108 -18.06 -12.19 25.48
CA ILE A 108 -16.90 -12.70 24.74
C ILE A 108 -15.75 -11.74 25.02
N ALA A 109 -14.75 -12.24 25.74
CA ALA A 109 -13.55 -11.46 26.02
C ALA A 109 -12.71 -11.27 24.76
N LYS A 110 -11.96 -10.16 24.72
CA LYS A 110 -10.95 -9.92 23.70
C LYS A 110 -9.84 -10.97 23.81
N GLU A 111 -9.50 -11.57 22.67
CA GLU A 111 -8.35 -12.45 22.53
C GLU A 111 -7.63 -12.11 21.23
N ALA A 112 -6.30 -12.03 21.26
CA ALA A 112 -5.53 -11.71 20.07
C ALA A 112 -4.10 -12.25 20.17
N THR A 113 -3.57 -12.62 19.01
CA THR A 113 -2.17 -13.00 18.83
C THR A 113 -1.52 -12.03 17.86
N ILE A 114 -0.39 -11.44 18.27
CA ILE A 114 0.35 -10.45 17.49
C ILE A 114 1.46 -11.15 16.71
N ASN A 115 1.72 -10.64 15.51
CA ASN A 115 2.84 -10.99 14.66
C ASN A 115 3.88 -9.87 14.71
N ASP A 116 5.00 -10.13 15.39
CA ASP A 116 6.06 -9.14 15.60
C ASP A 116 6.74 -8.70 14.30
N GLU A 117 6.79 -9.55 13.28
CA GLU A 117 7.35 -9.19 11.98
C GLU A 117 6.47 -8.16 11.27
N ILE A 118 5.15 -8.37 11.27
CA ILE A 118 4.20 -7.41 10.70
C ILE A 118 4.20 -6.10 11.50
N ASP A 119 4.32 -6.16 12.82
CA ASP A 119 4.43 -4.94 13.64
C ASP A 119 5.66 -4.12 13.27
N ARG A 120 6.82 -4.79 13.14
CA ARG A 120 8.06 -4.16 12.69
C ARG A 120 7.89 -3.52 11.30
N LEU A 121 7.22 -4.19 10.35
CA LEU A 121 6.97 -3.64 9.02
C LEU A 121 6.07 -2.39 9.07
N ARG A 122 5.08 -2.35 9.96
CA ARG A 122 4.24 -1.15 10.17
C ARG A 122 5.05 0.03 10.71
N LEU A 123 5.98 -0.24 11.63
CA LEU A 123 6.90 0.78 12.15
C LEU A 123 7.84 1.29 11.06
N CYS A 124 8.37 0.41 10.21
CA CYS A 124 9.15 0.82 9.03
C CYS A 124 8.33 1.71 8.09
N ALA A 125 7.07 1.35 7.82
CA ALA A 125 6.19 2.10 6.93
C ALA A 125 5.95 3.54 7.40
N THR A 126 5.66 3.72 8.69
CA THR A 126 5.45 5.03 9.31
C THR A 126 6.74 5.85 9.33
N ASN A 127 7.85 5.26 9.78
CA ASN A 127 9.17 5.92 9.79
C ASN A 127 9.64 6.38 8.41
N SER A 128 9.42 5.56 7.37
CA SER A 128 9.80 5.88 6.00
C SER A 128 9.12 7.15 5.47
N LEU A 129 7.86 7.42 5.86
CA LEU A 129 7.15 8.65 5.46
C LEU A 129 7.81 9.93 6.00
N PHE A 130 8.49 9.85 7.14
CA PHE A 130 9.19 10.99 7.73
C PHE A 130 10.58 11.21 7.12
N GLN A 131 11.26 10.13 6.73
CA GLN A 131 12.65 10.19 6.27
C GLN A 131 12.79 10.51 4.77
N ARG A 132 11.81 10.11 3.95
CA ARG A 132 11.93 10.21 2.49
C ARG A 132 10.58 10.35 1.79
N ARG A 133 10.64 10.70 0.50
CA ARG A 133 9.46 10.98 -0.34
C ARG A 133 9.20 9.92 -1.40
N ASP A 134 10.18 9.07 -1.68
CA ASP A 134 10.09 7.93 -2.58
C ASP A 134 9.59 6.68 -1.83
N VAL A 135 8.38 6.79 -1.27
CA VAL A 135 7.73 5.76 -0.46
C VAL A 135 6.47 5.22 -1.15
N ILE A 136 6.38 3.89 -1.27
CA ILE A 136 5.16 3.17 -1.64
C ILE A 136 4.74 2.33 -0.43
N ILE A 137 3.56 2.57 0.10
CA ILE A 137 2.97 1.73 1.16
C ILE A 137 1.91 0.85 0.54
N VAL A 138 2.09 -0.46 0.64
CA VAL A 138 1.04 -1.42 0.30
C VAL A 138 0.30 -1.79 1.58
N ALA A 139 -0.99 -1.46 1.64
CA ALA A 139 -1.78 -1.54 2.86
C ALA A 139 -3.09 -2.32 2.67
N SER A 140 -3.60 -2.87 3.78
CA SER A 140 -5.00 -3.26 3.87
C SER A 140 -5.86 -2.11 4.37
N VAL A 141 -7.15 -2.35 4.64
CA VAL A 141 -8.01 -1.41 5.38
C VAL A 141 -7.47 -1.03 6.76
N SER A 142 -6.40 -1.66 7.26
CA SER A 142 -5.71 -1.18 8.46
C SER A 142 -5.24 0.28 8.35
N CYS A 143 -5.03 0.83 7.15
CA CYS A 143 -4.60 2.21 6.96
C CYS A 143 -5.65 3.28 7.33
N ILE A 144 -6.91 2.89 7.54
CA ILE A 144 -7.97 3.79 8.02
C ILE A 144 -8.28 3.62 9.51
N TYR A 145 -7.58 2.71 10.21
CA TYR A 145 -7.70 2.55 11.66
C TYR A 145 -6.72 3.47 12.38
N GLY A 146 -7.05 3.79 13.63
CA GLY A 146 -6.26 4.69 14.46
C GLY A 146 -4.82 4.21 14.63
N ILE A 147 -3.88 5.13 14.42
CA ILE A 147 -2.50 5.06 14.87
C ILE A 147 -2.27 6.27 15.79
N GLY A 148 -1.24 6.20 16.65
CA GLY A 148 -0.82 7.36 17.46
C GLY A 148 -0.60 8.61 16.59
N SER A 149 -0.70 9.79 17.19
CA SER A 149 -0.50 11.04 16.44
C SER A 149 0.85 11.03 15.74
N PRO A 150 0.97 11.53 14.48
CA PRO A 150 2.25 11.62 13.80
C PRO A 150 3.33 12.26 14.68
N GLU A 151 2.95 13.28 15.46
CA GLU A 151 3.77 14.01 16.43
C GLU A 151 4.40 13.10 17.50
N THR A 152 3.74 12.02 17.89
CA THR A 152 4.25 11.04 18.87
C THR A 152 5.37 10.17 18.30
N TYR A 153 5.49 10.07 16.97
CA TYR A 153 6.60 9.34 16.32
C TYR A 153 7.87 10.21 16.14
N TYR A 154 7.84 11.48 16.56
CA TYR A 154 9.02 12.38 16.51
C TYR A 154 9.95 12.26 17.72
N SER A 155 9.50 11.61 18.80
CA SER A 155 10.25 11.41 20.06
C SER A 155 10.87 10.01 20.11
#